data_AF-A0AAU3KT27-F1
#
_entry.id   AF-A0AAU3KT27-F1
#
_cell.length_a   1.000
_cell.length_b   1.000
_cell.length_c   1.000
_cell.angle_alpha   90.00
_cell.angle_beta   90.00
_cell.angle_gamma   90.00
#
_symmetry.space_group_name_H-M   'P 1'
#
loop_
_entity.id
_entity.type
_entity.pdbx_description
1 polymer ?
#
loop_
_entity_poly.entity_id
_entity_poly.type
_entity_poly.pdbx_seq_one_letter_code
_entity_poly.pdbx_strand_id
1 'polypeptide(L)' 'MIETLSREEYEQAAHFGTAGPASHLDEQVVTTWRSDANGWSGKHWLYSPADDGVWALCPLNVTNRKRT' A
#
# COMPACT_ATOMS: atom_id res chain seq x y z
N MET A 1 -1.89 -9.69 -5.56
CA MET A 1 -1.47 -10.01 -4.17
C MET A 1 -1.41 -8.70 -3.41
N ILE A 2 -1.97 -8.61 -2.20
CA ILE A 2 -1.98 -7.36 -1.41
C ILE A 2 -0.87 -7.46 -0.39
N GLU A 3 0.01 -6.47 -0.38
CA GLU A 3 1.09 -6.42 0.61
C GLU A 3 0.54 -6.00 1.97
N THR A 4 1.16 -6.50 3.02
CA THR A 4 0.80 -6.15 4.39
C THR A 4 2.05 -5.79 5.16
N LEU A 5 2.11 -4.56 5.67
CA LEU A 5 3.21 -4.05 6.48
C LEU A 5 2.76 -3.80 7.92
N SER A 6 3.71 -3.85 8.84
CA SER A 6 3.51 -3.34 10.19
C SER A 6 3.39 -1.81 10.15
N ARG A 7 2.74 -1.23 11.15
CA ARG A 7 2.66 0.24 11.29
C ARG A 7 4.04 0.90 11.28
N GLU A 8 5.01 0.34 11.99
CA GLU A 8 6.39 0.84 12.04
C GLU A 8 7.06 0.86 10.65
N GLU A 9 6.89 -0.22 9.87
CA GLU A 9 7.41 -0.32 8.50
C GLU A 9 6.70 0.65 7.54
N TYR A 10 5.39 0.81 7.68
CA TYR A 10 4.63 1.79 6.92
C TYR A 10 5.09 3.22 7.21
N GLU A 11 5.32 3.57 8.47
CA GLU A 11 5.80 4.90 8.85
C GLU A 11 7.20 5.17 8.29
N GLN A 12 8.06 4.16 8.28
CA GLN A 12 9.37 4.26 7.64
C GLN A 12 9.24 4.46 6.11
N ALA A 13 8.43 3.65 5.43
CA ALA A 13 8.20 3.77 3.98
C ALA A 13 7.56 5.13 3.63
N ALA A 14 6.58 5.58 4.41
CA ALA A 14 5.95 6.88 4.23
C ALA A 14 6.94 8.03 4.44
N HIS A 15 7.87 7.91 5.40
CA HIS A 15 8.94 8.90 5.61
C HIS A 15 9.84 9.05 4.37
N PHE A 16 10.13 7.96 3.66
CA PHE A 16 10.90 8.00 2.41
C PHE A 16 10.05 8.28 1.16
N GLY A 17 8.74 8.52 1.33
CA GLY A 17 7.82 8.77 0.22
C GLY A 17 7.50 7.54 -0.63
N THR A 18 7.84 6.34 -0.15
CA THR A 18 7.55 5.07 -0.84
C THR A 18 6.22 4.44 -0.41
N ALA A 19 5.52 5.01 0.58
CA ALA A 19 4.17 4.63 0.94
C ALA A 19 3.31 5.85 1.28
N GLY A 20 1.99 5.69 1.25
CA GLY A 20 1.10 6.78 1.62
C GLY A 20 -0.38 6.40 1.69
N PRO A 21 -1.24 7.37 2.05
CA PRO A 21 -2.68 7.17 2.04
C PRO A 21 -3.21 7.07 0.60
N ALA A 22 -4.21 6.21 0.40
CA ALA A 22 -4.91 6.05 -0.87
C ALA A 22 -5.54 7.36 -1.36
N SER A 23 -5.84 8.29 -0.47
CA SER A 23 -6.34 9.63 -0.80
C SER A 23 -5.36 10.50 -1.62
N HIS A 24 -4.08 10.12 -1.71
CA HIS A 24 -3.10 10.78 -2.58
C HIS A 24 -3.12 10.25 -4.03
N LEU A 25 -3.89 9.19 -4.30
CA LEU A 25 -4.00 8.60 -5.63
C LEU A 25 -5.27 9.08 -6.32
N ASP A 26 -5.28 8.96 -7.65
CA ASP A 26 -6.48 9.14 -8.45
C ASP A 26 -7.59 8.15 -8.07
N GLU A 27 -8.83 8.63 -8.05
CA GLU A 27 -10.01 7.83 -7.69
C GLU A 27 -10.18 6.60 -8.58
N GLN A 28 -9.79 6.69 -9.86
CA GLN A 28 -9.84 5.56 -10.79
C GLN A 28 -8.89 4.43 -10.38
N VAL A 29 -7.71 4.76 -9.84
CA VAL A 29 -6.74 3.76 -9.35
C VAL A 29 -7.31 3.04 -8.13
N VAL A 30 -7.84 3.81 -7.18
CA VAL A 30 -8.46 3.25 -5.95
C VAL A 30 -9.67 2.38 -6.29
N THR A 31 -10.49 2.78 -7.26
CA THR A 31 -11.67 2.03 -7.70
C THR A 31 -11.29 0.71 -8.37
N THR A 32 -10.25 0.74 -9.21
CA THR A 32 -9.70 -0.46 -9.85
C THR A 32 -9.19 -1.43 -8.79
N TRP A 33 -8.33 -0.98 -7.88
CA TRP A 33 -7.81 -1.86 -6.82
C TRP A 33 -8.89 -2.39 -5.89
N ARG A 34 -9.96 -1.64 -5.60
CA ARG A 34 -11.09 -2.17 -4.83
C ARG A 34 -11.81 -3.31 -5.54
N SER A 35 -11.85 -3.29 -6.87
CA SER A 35 -12.49 -4.32 -7.68
C SER A 35 -11.59 -5.55 -7.85
N ASP A 36 -10.31 -5.33 -8.09
CA ASP A 36 -9.34 -6.38 -8.40
C ASP A 36 -8.66 -7.00 -7.17
N ALA A 37 -8.40 -6.21 -6.12
CA ALA A 37 -7.65 -6.62 -4.94
C ALA A 37 -8.58 -6.96 -3.77
N ASN A 38 -9.20 -8.14 -3.86
CA ASN A 38 -10.10 -8.64 -2.81
C ASN A 38 -9.35 -8.81 -1.48
N GLY A 39 -9.67 -7.98 -0.48
CA GLY A 39 -9.01 -7.95 0.83
C GLY A 39 -8.21 -6.67 1.13
N TRP A 40 -8.11 -5.72 0.19
CA TRP A 40 -7.48 -4.44 0.46
C TRP A 40 -8.43 -3.54 1.26
N SER A 41 -7.90 -2.92 2.32
CA SER A 41 -8.67 -2.02 3.19
C SER A 41 -9.05 -0.69 2.52
N GLY A 42 -8.49 -0.38 1.35
CA GLY A 42 -8.76 0.87 0.63
C GLY A 42 -8.11 2.10 1.25
N LYS A 43 -7.07 1.92 2.07
CA LYS A 43 -6.51 2.99 2.91
C LYS A 43 -5.10 3.42 2.53
N HIS A 44 -4.23 2.51 2.10
CA HIS A 44 -2.82 2.80 1.91
C HIS A 44 -2.28 2.16 0.62
N TRP A 45 -1.19 2.72 0.13
CA TRP A 45 -0.43 2.23 -1.03
C TRP A 45 1.06 2.14 -0.70
N LEU A 46 1.78 1.35 -1.48
CA LEU A 46 3.23 1.17 -1.42
C LEU A 46 3.81 1.20 -2.83
N TYR A 47 5.01 1.74 -2.97
CA TYR A 47 5.89 1.53 -4.11
C TYR A 47 6.70 0.26 -3.87
N SER A 48 6.48 -0.74 -4.72
CA SER A 48 7.15 -2.03 -4.64
C SER A 48 7.98 -2.26 -5.92
N PRO A 49 9.20 -2.81 -5.82
CA PRO A 49 9.99 -3.11 -7.01
C PRO A 49 9.31 -4.21 -7.83
N ALA A 50 8.96 -3.91 -9.08
CA ALA A 50 8.48 -4.90 -10.04
C ALA A 50 9.67 -5.66 -10.66
N ASP A 51 9.38 -6.83 -11.24
CA ASP A 51 10.37 -7.75 -11.84
C ASP A 51 11.29 -7.07 -12.87
N ASP A 52 10.76 -6.08 -13.61
CA ASP A 52 11.50 -5.28 -14.60
C ASP A 52 12.38 -4.16 -13.99
N GLY A 53 12.53 -4.10 -12.66
CA GLY A 53 13.29 -3.05 -11.96
C GLY A 53 12.58 -1.70 -11.90
N VAL A 54 11.34 -1.63 -12.37
CA VAL A 54 10.47 -0.45 -12.28
C VAL A 54 9.70 -0.49 -10.95
N TRP A 55 9.57 0.64 -10.27
CA TRP A 55 8.74 0.72 -9.07
C TRP A 55 7.27 0.82 -9.46
N ALA A 56 6.46 -0.14 -9.01
CA ALA A 56 5.03 -0.17 -9.26
C ALA A 56 4.26 0.26 -8.01
N LEU A 57 3.15 0.96 -8.23
CA LEU A 57 2.17 1.27 -7.19
C LEU A 57 1.35 0.02 -6.90
N CYS A 58 1.30 -0.36 -5.62
CA CYS A 58 0.58 -1.54 -5.14
C CYS A 58 -0.34 -1.20 -3.96
N PRO A 59 -1.50 -1.87 -3.84
CA PRO A 59 -2.36 -1.74 -2.68
C PRO A 59 -1.69 -2.33 -1.42
N LEU A 60 -1.69 -1.57 -0.34
CA LEU A 60 -1.07 -1.94 0.94
C LEU A 60 -2.11 -2.00 2.08
N ASN A 61 -2.03 -3.04 2.89
CA ASN A 61 -2.67 -3.10 4.20
C ASN A 61 -1.66 -2.81 5.31
N VAL A 62 -2.07 -2.05 6.32
CA VAL A 62 -1.23 -1.74 7.49
C VAL A 62 -1.82 -2.43 8.70
N THR A 63 -1.04 -3.31 9.31
CA THR A 63 -1.41 -3.97 10.56
C THR A 63 -0.86 -3.16 11.73
N ASN A 64 -1.69 -3.01 12.76
CA ASN A 64 -1.16 -2.61 14.06
C ASN A 64 -0.38 -3.79 14.63
N ARG A 65 0.80 -3.52 15.18
CA ARG A 65 1.54 -4.49 15.99
C ARG A 65 0.56 -5.12 16.97
N LYS A 66 0.44 -6.45 16.95
CA LYS A 66 -0.27 -7.17 18.01
C LYS A 66 0.36 -6.74 19.32
N ARG A 67 -0.41 -6.05 20.18
CA ARG A 67 -0.02 -5.86 21.57
C ARG A 67 0.17 -7.27 22.15
N THR A 68 1.43 -7.66 22.33
CA THR A 68 1.81 -8.80 23.18
C THR A 68 1.65 -8.41 24.63
#